data_AF-T2HPT7-F1
#
_entry.id   AF-T2HPT7-F1
#
_cell.length_a   1.000
_cell.length_b   1.000
_cell.length_c   1.000
_cell.angle_alpha   90.00
_cell.angle_beta   90.00
_cell.angle_gamma   90.00
#
_symmetry.space_group_name_H-M   'P 1'
#
loop_
_entity.id
_entity.type
_entity.pdbx_description
1 polymer ?
#
loop_
_entity_poly.entity_id
_entity_poly.type
_entity_poly.pdbx_seq_one_letter_code
_entity_poly.pdbx_strand_id
1 'polypeptide(L)'
;MLEDWISPDHFRAGCQKYLKDHYFNNAKTNDFWQAMEEVSGKPVRDMMDTWTRQMGYPVLKVALNSTVTQQRFLLDPKADPSKPSSQFSYKWNIPVKWKEGNTSSITFYNKSDLAGITITRPSGLPPDSFLKVNKDHVGFYRVNYEPQVWRTLADIMMKDHQNFNLADRAGFIDDAFALARAGLLKYADALNLTRYLQNETEYIPWQRAVVAVSYIGQMVEDDKALYPKFQRYFGSLVKPIASELKWENDEDHIKSLLRTTVLEFACNMDDPEALGNASLLFKNWTSGISLDVNLRLLVYRFGMQNSGDEQAWNYMFEKYRTATLAQEKEKLLYGLASVKNITLLNRFLNCIKNTTLIRSQDVFTVLRYISFNSYGKTMAWDWVRLNWEYLVKRYTLNDRNLGRLISRISGTFNTELQLWQMENFFERYPDAGAGEASRKQALETTKSNIEWLKQYRDDVATWLENSEQPNFV
;
A
#
# COMPACT_ATOMS: atom_id res chain seq x y z
N MET A 1 -8.95 -8.99 -14.61
CA MET A 1 -10.26 -9.66 -14.44
C MET A 1 -11.08 -9.78 -15.73
N LEU A 2 -11.62 -8.70 -16.32
CA LEU A 2 -12.50 -8.83 -17.51
C LEU A 2 -11.77 -9.49 -18.69
N GLU A 3 -10.59 -8.98 -19.04
CA GLU A 3 -9.74 -9.55 -20.11
C GLU A 3 -9.45 -11.04 -19.89
N ASP A 4 -9.06 -11.45 -18.68
CA ASP A 4 -8.82 -12.85 -18.33
C ASP A 4 -10.07 -13.74 -18.48
N TRP A 5 -11.25 -13.22 -18.12
CA TRP A 5 -12.50 -13.98 -18.21
C TRP A 5 -13.04 -14.13 -19.65
N ILE A 6 -12.90 -13.10 -20.49
CA ILE A 6 -13.37 -13.14 -21.88
C ILE A 6 -12.30 -13.58 -22.88
N SER A 7 -11.05 -13.73 -22.43
CA SER A 7 -9.81 -13.91 -23.20
C SER A 7 -9.20 -12.60 -23.73
N PRO A 8 -7.84 -12.51 -23.80
CA PRO A 8 -7.15 -11.36 -24.37
C PRO A 8 -7.56 -11.02 -25.82
N ASP A 9 -7.83 -12.05 -26.63
CA ASP A 9 -8.19 -11.85 -28.04
C ASP A 9 -9.59 -11.22 -28.18
N HIS A 10 -10.59 -11.71 -27.44
CA HIS A 10 -11.92 -11.08 -27.45
C HIS A 10 -11.90 -9.69 -26.83
N PHE A 11 -11.11 -9.47 -25.76
CA PHE A 11 -10.97 -8.15 -25.16
C PHE A 11 -10.36 -7.14 -26.14
N ARG A 12 -9.29 -7.52 -26.86
CA ARG A 12 -8.68 -6.69 -27.90
C ARG A 12 -9.66 -6.38 -29.03
N ALA A 13 -10.35 -7.40 -29.56
CA ALA A 13 -11.31 -7.22 -30.63
C ALA A 13 -12.51 -6.35 -30.21
N GLY A 14 -13.01 -6.51 -28.97
CA GLY A 14 -14.05 -5.66 -28.39
C GLY A 14 -13.61 -4.20 -28.25
N CYS A 15 -12.38 -3.95 -27.78
CA CYS A 15 -11.80 -2.60 -27.74
C CYS A 15 -11.69 -1.97 -29.14
N GLN A 16 -11.21 -2.71 -30.14
CA GLN A 16 -11.10 -2.22 -31.52
C GLN A 16 -12.46 -1.86 -32.11
N LYS A 17 -13.47 -2.70 -31.87
CA LYS A 17 -14.83 -2.45 -32.30
C LYS A 17 -15.42 -1.22 -31.63
N TYR A 18 -15.35 -1.13 -30.31
CA TYR A 18 -15.81 0.04 -29.55
C TYR A 18 -15.19 1.35 -30.05
N LEU A 19 -13.87 1.36 -30.28
CA LEU A 19 -13.17 2.55 -30.79
C LEU A 19 -13.61 2.96 -32.20
N LYS A 20 -13.95 2.00 -33.06
CA LYS A 20 -14.47 2.27 -34.41
C LYS A 20 -15.92 2.78 -34.36
N ASP A 21 -16.76 2.14 -33.57
CA ASP A 21 -18.19 2.44 -33.46
C ASP A 21 -18.45 3.84 -32.87
N HIS A 22 -17.56 4.32 -31.98
CA HIS A 22 -17.66 5.63 -31.34
C HIS A 22 -16.61 6.65 -31.81
N TYR A 23 -15.99 6.40 -32.97
CA TYR A 23 -14.97 7.31 -33.51
C TYR A 23 -15.56 8.73 -33.73
N PHE A 24 -14.85 9.74 -33.23
CA PHE A 24 -15.28 11.15 -33.21
C PHE A 24 -16.60 11.45 -32.48
N ASN A 25 -17.09 10.54 -31.63
CA ASN A 25 -18.28 10.71 -30.82
C ASN A 25 -18.02 10.38 -29.34
N ASN A 26 -19.04 10.55 -28.52
CA ASN A 26 -19.02 10.17 -27.11
C ASN A 26 -19.63 8.77 -26.90
N ALA A 27 -19.34 8.18 -25.74
CA ALA A 27 -19.85 6.89 -25.33
C ALA A 27 -20.12 6.87 -23.83
N LYS A 28 -20.96 5.93 -23.40
CA LYS A 28 -21.26 5.59 -22.02
C LYS A 28 -20.71 4.20 -21.70
N THR A 29 -20.61 3.88 -20.41
CA THR A 29 -20.14 2.57 -19.94
C THR A 29 -20.88 1.39 -20.58
N ASN A 30 -22.19 1.51 -20.79
CA ASN A 30 -22.99 0.46 -21.42
C ASN A 30 -22.59 0.18 -22.87
N ASP A 31 -22.13 1.20 -23.61
CA ASP A 31 -21.72 1.06 -25.01
C ASP A 31 -20.43 0.21 -25.11
N PHE A 32 -19.53 0.37 -24.12
CA PHE A 32 -18.35 -0.47 -24.01
C PHE A 32 -18.69 -1.93 -23.65
N TRP A 33 -19.66 -2.15 -22.75
CA TRP A 33 -20.11 -3.51 -22.45
C TRP A 33 -20.74 -4.18 -23.66
N GLN A 34 -21.57 -3.48 -24.42
CA GLN A 34 -22.19 -4.01 -25.64
C GLN A 34 -21.12 -4.48 -26.65
N ALA A 35 -20.09 -3.68 -26.91
CA ALA A 35 -19.02 -4.07 -27.83
C ALA A 35 -18.28 -5.35 -27.37
N MET A 36 -18.10 -5.53 -26.06
CA MET A 36 -17.49 -6.73 -25.49
C MET A 36 -18.42 -7.94 -25.54
N GLU A 37 -19.73 -7.77 -25.32
CA GLU A 37 -20.74 -8.84 -25.44
C GLU A 37 -20.84 -9.35 -26.88
N GLU A 38 -20.87 -8.45 -27.87
CA GLU A 38 -20.95 -8.80 -29.29
C GLU A 38 -19.76 -9.64 -29.76
N VAL A 39 -18.56 -9.39 -29.22
CA VAL A 39 -17.34 -10.10 -29.60
C VAL A 39 -17.15 -11.41 -28.82
N SER A 40 -17.48 -11.42 -27.53
CA SER A 40 -17.18 -12.58 -26.66
C SER A 40 -18.34 -13.57 -26.53
N GLY A 41 -19.57 -13.17 -26.84
CA GLY A 41 -20.79 -13.95 -26.58
C GLY A 41 -21.10 -14.18 -25.09
N LYS A 42 -20.33 -13.57 -24.18
CA LYS A 42 -20.51 -13.69 -22.72
C LYS A 42 -21.40 -12.56 -22.19
N PRO A 43 -22.09 -12.74 -21.05
CA PRO A 43 -22.94 -11.71 -20.44
C PRO A 43 -22.10 -10.64 -19.72
N VAL A 44 -21.28 -9.90 -20.47
CA VAL A 44 -20.33 -8.91 -19.93
C VAL A 44 -21.04 -7.79 -19.19
N ARG A 45 -22.20 -7.32 -19.67
CA ARG A 45 -22.95 -6.25 -19.01
C ARG A 45 -23.48 -6.70 -17.66
N ASP A 46 -24.13 -7.87 -17.57
CA ASP A 46 -24.66 -8.37 -16.29
C ASP A 46 -23.53 -8.63 -15.27
N MET A 47 -22.36 -9.09 -15.73
CA MET A 47 -21.19 -9.19 -14.85
C MET A 47 -20.72 -7.80 -14.41
N MET A 48 -20.31 -6.95 -15.35
CA MET A 48 -19.58 -5.71 -15.08
C MET A 48 -20.43 -4.60 -14.44
N ASP A 49 -21.76 -4.62 -14.61
CA ASP A 49 -22.64 -3.70 -13.89
C ASP A 49 -22.52 -3.90 -12.38
N THR A 50 -22.37 -5.14 -11.89
CA THR A 50 -22.16 -5.41 -10.45
C THR A 50 -20.83 -4.85 -9.94
N TRP A 51 -19.84 -4.63 -10.80
CA TRP A 51 -18.52 -4.10 -10.45
C TRP A 51 -18.41 -2.57 -10.59
N THR A 52 -19.29 -1.94 -11.37
CA THR A 52 -19.13 -0.53 -11.76
C THR A 52 -20.23 0.40 -11.26
N ARG A 53 -21.39 -0.13 -10.84
CA ARG A 53 -22.51 0.68 -10.32
C ARG A 53 -22.70 0.57 -8.80
N GLN A 54 -21.74 0.00 -8.09
CA GLN A 54 -21.67 -0.01 -6.63
C GLN A 54 -20.22 0.06 -6.17
N MET A 55 -20.00 0.54 -4.95
CA MET A 55 -18.66 0.66 -4.37
C MET A 55 -18.19 -0.62 -3.67
N GLY A 56 -16.90 -0.70 -3.39
CA GLY A 56 -16.28 -1.82 -2.69
C GLY A 56 -16.08 -3.05 -3.57
N TYR A 57 -15.69 -4.15 -2.94
CA TYR A 57 -15.43 -5.44 -3.58
C TYR A 57 -15.68 -6.58 -2.59
N PRO A 58 -15.82 -7.84 -3.06
CA PRO A 58 -16.06 -8.96 -2.17
C PRO A 58 -14.78 -9.56 -1.59
N VAL A 59 -14.92 -10.19 -0.43
CA VAL A 59 -14.06 -11.27 0.05
C VAL A 59 -14.77 -12.60 -0.21
N LEU A 60 -14.05 -13.57 -0.75
CA LEU A 60 -14.49 -14.94 -0.93
C LEU A 60 -14.00 -15.79 0.25
N LYS A 61 -14.94 -16.34 1.03
CA LYS A 61 -14.64 -17.30 2.08
C LYS A 61 -14.61 -18.70 1.49
N VAL A 62 -13.49 -19.40 1.65
CA VAL A 62 -13.25 -20.74 1.09
C VAL A 62 -13.23 -21.76 2.22
N ALA A 63 -14.24 -22.63 2.26
CA ALA A 63 -14.34 -23.72 3.22
C ALA A 63 -13.53 -24.95 2.79
N LEU A 64 -13.23 -25.86 3.72
CA LEU A 64 -12.46 -27.09 3.44
C LEU A 64 -13.10 -28.00 2.37
N ASN A 65 -14.44 -28.02 2.32
CA ASN A 65 -15.20 -28.75 1.31
C ASN A 65 -15.24 -28.03 -0.05
N SER A 66 -14.42 -26.98 -0.24
CA SER A 66 -14.34 -26.15 -1.45
C SER A 66 -15.59 -25.36 -1.78
N THR A 67 -16.47 -25.17 -0.79
CA THR A 67 -17.57 -24.20 -0.88
C THR A 67 -16.99 -22.79 -0.78
N VAL A 68 -17.41 -21.92 -1.69
CA VAL A 68 -16.99 -20.53 -1.80
C VAL A 68 -18.21 -19.63 -1.63
N THR A 69 -18.16 -18.75 -0.63
CA THR A 69 -19.22 -17.78 -0.35
C THR A 69 -18.68 -16.35 -0.47
N GLN A 70 -19.53 -15.41 -0.89
CA GLN A 70 -19.15 -14.01 -1.06
C GLN A 70 -19.75 -13.09 0.01
N GLN A 71 -18.94 -12.17 0.50
CA GLN A 71 -19.33 -11.09 1.40
C GLN A 71 -18.63 -9.79 0.99
N ARG A 72 -19.26 -8.63 1.17
CA ARG A 72 -18.57 -7.34 0.99
C ARG A 72 -17.39 -7.24 1.95
N PHE A 73 -16.21 -6.91 1.42
CA PHE A 73 -15.04 -6.64 2.24
C PHE A 73 -15.08 -5.18 2.74
N LEU A 74 -14.97 -5.01 4.05
CA LEU A 74 -14.88 -3.71 4.72
C LEU A 74 -13.72 -3.75 5.71
N LEU A 75 -12.95 -2.66 5.77
CA LEU A 75 -11.85 -2.53 6.74
C LEU A 75 -12.37 -2.29 8.16
N ASP A 76 -13.48 -1.56 8.31
CA ASP A 76 -14.15 -1.37 9.59
C ASP A 76 -15.16 -2.49 9.84
N PRO A 77 -14.92 -3.40 10.81
CA PRO A 77 -15.86 -4.47 11.12
C PRO A 77 -17.17 -3.98 11.76
N LYS A 78 -17.21 -2.73 12.25
CA LYS A 78 -18.42 -2.13 12.85
C LYS A 78 -19.30 -1.42 11.83
N ALA A 79 -18.84 -1.23 10.60
CA ALA A 79 -19.59 -0.56 9.55
C ALA A 79 -20.76 -1.42 9.04
N ASP A 80 -21.90 -0.78 8.76
CA ASP A 80 -23.06 -1.45 8.16
C ASP A 80 -22.75 -1.87 6.71
N PRO A 81 -22.67 -3.18 6.40
CA PRO A 81 -22.31 -3.67 5.07
C PRO A 81 -23.34 -3.32 3.99
N SER A 82 -24.55 -2.91 4.36
CA SER A 82 -25.61 -2.51 3.44
C SER A 82 -25.57 -1.03 3.04
N LYS A 83 -24.65 -0.23 3.59
CA LYS A 83 -24.60 1.23 3.39
C LYS A 83 -23.45 1.70 2.48
N PRO A 84 -23.67 2.75 1.66
CA PRO A 84 -24.98 3.28 1.27
C PRO A 84 -25.81 2.21 0.51
N SER A 85 -27.12 2.42 0.35
CA SER A 85 -27.95 1.45 -0.38
C SER A 85 -27.43 1.23 -1.81
N SER A 86 -27.39 -0.02 -2.24
CA SER A 86 -26.97 -0.43 -3.59
C SER A 86 -28.08 -1.27 -4.23
N GLN A 87 -28.36 -1.03 -5.50
CA GLN A 87 -29.31 -1.83 -6.29
C GLN A 87 -28.91 -3.32 -6.41
N PHE A 88 -27.63 -3.65 -6.16
CA PHE A 88 -27.12 -5.01 -6.18
C PHE A 88 -26.86 -5.58 -4.79
N SER A 89 -27.23 -4.87 -3.72
CA SER A 89 -27.09 -5.31 -2.33
C SER A 89 -25.67 -5.80 -1.98
N TYR A 90 -24.64 -5.22 -2.62
CA TYR A 90 -23.24 -5.64 -2.47
C TYR A 90 -23.04 -7.14 -2.71
N LYS A 91 -23.65 -7.63 -3.80
CA LYS A 91 -23.36 -8.93 -4.41
C LYS A 91 -22.82 -8.73 -5.82
N TRP A 92 -21.90 -9.59 -6.21
CA TRP A 92 -21.18 -9.53 -7.47
C TRP A 92 -21.34 -10.83 -8.26
N ASN A 93 -21.31 -10.68 -9.58
CA ASN A 93 -21.09 -11.77 -10.51
C ASN A 93 -19.57 -11.93 -10.70
N ILE A 94 -19.01 -13.06 -10.26
CA ILE A 94 -17.55 -13.19 -10.07
C ILE A 94 -17.00 -14.33 -10.94
N PRO A 95 -16.11 -14.06 -11.90
CA PRO A 95 -15.32 -15.10 -12.55
C PRO A 95 -14.23 -15.58 -11.59
N VAL A 96 -14.46 -16.69 -10.90
CA VAL A 96 -13.55 -17.23 -9.89
C VAL A 96 -12.50 -18.11 -10.56
N LYS A 97 -11.32 -17.55 -10.83
CA LYS A 97 -10.17 -18.32 -11.31
C LYS A 97 -9.52 -19.08 -10.16
N TRP A 98 -9.20 -20.34 -10.37
CA TRP A 98 -8.54 -21.19 -9.37
C TRP A 98 -7.55 -22.15 -10.02
N LYS A 99 -6.59 -22.62 -9.22
CA LYS A 99 -5.61 -23.64 -9.60
C LYS A 99 -5.43 -24.65 -8.48
N GLU A 100 -5.31 -25.92 -8.86
CA GLU A 100 -4.92 -26.99 -7.96
C GLU A 100 -4.13 -28.06 -8.72
N GLY A 101 -2.92 -28.35 -8.23
CA GLY A 101 -1.94 -29.14 -9.00
C GLY A 101 -1.67 -28.51 -10.37
N ASN A 102 -1.86 -29.31 -11.43
CA ASN A 102 -1.72 -28.85 -12.82
C ASN A 102 -3.02 -28.33 -13.44
N THR A 103 -4.15 -28.40 -12.71
CA THR A 103 -5.44 -27.94 -13.22
C THR A 103 -5.63 -26.47 -12.89
N SER A 104 -5.95 -25.65 -13.89
CA SER A 104 -6.36 -24.26 -13.72
C SER A 104 -7.67 -24.04 -14.46
N SER A 105 -8.67 -23.44 -13.81
CA SER A 105 -9.99 -23.23 -14.39
C SER A 105 -10.66 -21.96 -13.85
N ILE A 106 -11.80 -21.59 -14.44
CA ILE A 106 -12.66 -20.49 -14.00
C ILE A 106 -14.05 -21.05 -13.73
N THR A 107 -14.54 -20.82 -12.51
CA THR A 107 -15.94 -21.11 -12.12
C THR A 107 -16.69 -19.78 -11.98
N PHE A 108 -17.84 -19.64 -12.61
CA PHE A 108 -18.64 -18.42 -12.51
C PHE A 108 -19.53 -18.45 -11.27
N TYR A 109 -19.38 -17.47 -10.38
CA TYR A 109 -20.25 -17.28 -9.22
C TYR A 109 -21.34 -16.26 -9.60
N ASN A 110 -22.58 -16.72 -9.75
CA ASN A 110 -23.71 -15.83 -9.99
C ASN A 110 -24.14 -15.15 -8.67
N LYS A 111 -24.41 -13.84 -8.70
CA LYS A 111 -24.91 -13.08 -7.52
C LYS A 111 -26.17 -13.69 -6.89
N SER A 112 -26.93 -14.48 -7.66
CA SER A 112 -28.15 -15.17 -7.24
C SER A 112 -27.88 -16.45 -6.44
N ASP A 113 -26.65 -17.00 -6.46
CA ASP A 113 -26.25 -18.19 -5.72
C ASP A 113 -26.01 -17.86 -4.24
N LEU A 114 -27.09 -17.59 -3.50
CA LEU A 114 -27.01 -17.07 -2.12
C LEU A 114 -26.28 -18.00 -1.14
N ALA A 115 -26.32 -19.31 -1.39
CA ALA A 115 -25.65 -20.33 -0.58
C ALA A 115 -24.15 -20.48 -0.94
N GLY A 116 -23.66 -19.80 -1.97
CA GLY A 116 -22.34 -20.01 -2.53
C GLY A 116 -22.29 -21.03 -3.66
N ILE A 117 -21.08 -21.23 -4.17
CA ILE A 117 -20.75 -22.21 -5.21
C ILE A 117 -19.74 -23.21 -4.65
N THR A 118 -19.64 -24.38 -5.27
CA THR A 118 -18.59 -25.36 -4.93
C THR A 118 -17.60 -25.47 -6.08
N ILE A 119 -16.32 -25.34 -5.79
CA ILE A 119 -15.26 -25.62 -6.77
C ILE A 119 -15.06 -27.13 -6.85
N THR A 120 -15.29 -27.71 -8.02
CA THR A 120 -15.04 -29.14 -8.28
C THR A 120 -13.54 -29.37 -8.40
N ARG A 121 -12.94 -29.93 -7.35
CA ARG A 121 -11.52 -30.28 -7.33
C ARG A 121 -11.22 -31.48 -8.23
N PRO A 122 -10.05 -31.55 -8.88
CA PRO A 122 -9.57 -32.75 -9.56
C PRO A 122 -9.44 -33.95 -8.60
N SER A 123 -9.72 -35.16 -9.10
CA SER A 123 -9.49 -36.40 -8.36
C SER A 123 -8.02 -36.85 -8.40
N GLY A 124 -7.56 -37.58 -7.39
CA GLY A 124 -6.22 -38.19 -7.38
C GLY A 124 -5.08 -37.21 -7.12
N LEU A 125 -5.39 -36.05 -6.53
CA LEU A 125 -4.37 -35.08 -6.15
C LEU A 125 -3.53 -35.58 -4.96
N PRO A 126 -2.26 -35.17 -4.87
CA PRO A 126 -1.45 -35.39 -3.68
C PRO A 126 -2.12 -34.85 -2.40
N PRO A 127 -1.89 -35.49 -1.24
CA PRO A 127 -2.44 -35.05 0.05
C PRO A 127 -2.11 -33.59 0.42
N ASP A 128 -1.00 -33.06 -0.10
CA ASP A 128 -0.50 -31.70 0.10
C ASP A 128 -0.93 -30.71 -1.01
N SER A 129 -1.84 -31.12 -1.90
CA SER A 129 -2.38 -30.22 -2.92
C SER A 129 -3.16 -29.05 -2.31
N PHE A 130 -2.85 -27.85 -2.79
CA PHE A 130 -3.45 -26.60 -2.34
C PHE A 130 -4.37 -26.02 -3.42
N LEU A 131 -5.64 -25.80 -3.07
CA LEU A 131 -6.59 -25.09 -3.91
C LEU A 131 -6.33 -23.58 -3.84
N LYS A 132 -5.55 -23.07 -4.80
CA LYS A 132 -5.29 -21.64 -4.97
C LYS A 132 -6.47 -20.97 -5.67
N VAL A 133 -7.30 -20.27 -4.90
CA VAL A 133 -8.34 -19.38 -5.43
C VAL A 133 -7.75 -18.00 -5.72
N ASN A 134 -8.25 -17.36 -6.78
CA ASN A 134 -7.72 -16.14 -7.36
C ASN A 134 -6.26 -16.29 -7.79
N LYS A 135 -6.00 -17.25 -8.68
CA LYS A 135 -4.67 -17.44 -9.26
C LYS A 135 -4.17 -16.13 -9.89
N ASP A 136 -2.92 -15.78 -9.61
CA ASP A 136 -2.23 -14.56 -10.03
C ASP A 136 -2.87 -13.26 -9.51
N HIS A 137 -3.79 -13.37 -8.54
CA HIS A 137 -4.59 -12.25 -8.03
C HIS A 137 -5.32 -11.47 -9.15
N VAL A 138 -5.73 -12.18 -10.22
CA VAL A 138 -6.28 -11.57 -11.45
C VAL A 138 -7.69 -11.00 -11.30
N GLY A 139 -8.44 -11.52 -10.32
CA GLY A 139 -9.77 -11.07 -9.93
C GLY A 139 -9.71 -9.96 -8.88
N PHE A 140 -10.64 -9.00 -8.96
CA PHE A 140 -10.71 -7.87 -8.03
C PHE A 140 -11.46 -8.23 -6.74
N TYR A 141 -10.97 -9.24 -6.03
CA TYR A 141 -11.55 -9.74 -4.79
C TYR A 141 -10.48 -10.39 -3.92
N ARG A 142 -10.73 -10.44 -2.62
CA ARG A 142 -9.85 -11.11 -1.66
C ARG A 142 -10.30 -12.53 -1.42
N VAL A 143 -9.37 -13.41 -1.00
CA VAL A 143 -9.69 -14.78 -0.61
C VAL A 143 -9.36 -14.99 0.85
N ASN A 144 -10.35 -15.41 1.64
CA ASN A 144 -10.15 -15.83 3.02
C ASN A 144 -10.36 -17.34 3.14
N TYR A 145 -9.27 -18.07 3.34
CA TYR A 145 -9.31 -19.49 3.64
C TYR A 145 -9.59 -19.74 5.13
N GLU A 146 -10.03 -20.94 5.47
CA GLU A 146 -10.12 -21.38 6.87
C GLU A 146 -8.76 -21.21 7.60
N PRO A 147 -8.74 -20.86 8.91
CA PRO A 147 -7.49 -20.54 9.62
C PRO A 147 -6.39 -21.62 9.53
N GLN A 148 -6.78 -22.90 9.55
CA GLN A 148 -5.83 -24.00 9.40
C GLN A 148 -5.14 -24.03 8.03
N VAL A 149 -5.82 -23.59 6.97
CA VAL A 149 -5.26 -23.51 5.61
C VAL A 149 -4.23 -22.39 5.53
N TRP A 150 -4.46 -21.26 6.21
CA TRP A 150 -3.46 -20.18 6.32
C TRP A 150 -2.18 -20.64 7.03
N ARG A 151 -2.29 -21.45 8.09
CA ARG A 151 -1.13 -22.01 8.78
C ARG A 151 -0.36 -22.99 7.92
N THR A 152 -1.05 -23.92 7.26
CA THR A 152 -0.42 -24.84 6.29
C THR A 152 0.26 -24.06 5.16
N LEU A 153 -0.35 -22.99 4.67
CA LEU A 153 0.25 -22.13 3.66
C LEU A 153 1.56 -21.49 4.14
N ALA A 154 1.61 -20.99 5.39
CA ALA A 154 2.85 -20.47 5.97
C ALA A 154 3.96 -21.53 6.02
N ASP A 155 3.63 -22.76 6.37
CA ASP A 155 4.59 -23.87 6.40
C ASP A 155 5.07 -24.25 4.99
N ILE A 156 4.17 -24.27 3.99
CA ILE A 156 4.54 -24.51 2.58
C ILE A 156 5.49 -23.40 2.09
N MET A 157 5.15 -22.13 2.35
CA MET A 157 6.00 -21.00 1.93
C MET A 157 7.37 -21.04 2.60
N MET A 158 7.42 -21.40 3.89
CA MET A 158 8.68 -21.53 4.61
C MET A 158 9.54 -22.69 4.07
N LYS A 159 8.93 -23.84 3.77
CA LYS A 159 9.63 -25.00 3.21
C LYS A 159 10.13 -24.74 1.79
N ASP A 160 9.24 -24.26 0.92
CA ASP A 160 9.52 -23.95 -0.47
C ASP A 160 8.45 -23.00 -1.05
N HIS A 161 8.75 -21.70 -0.98
CA HIS A 161 7.93 -20.64 -1.54
C HIS A 161 7.86 -20.65 -3.08
N GLN A 162 8.75 -21.37 -3.79
CA GLN A 162 8.73 -21.45 -5.26
C GLN A 162 7.60 -22.31 -5.81
N ASN A 163 6.91 -23.07 -4.95
CA ASN A 163 5.64 -23.74 -5.28
C ASN A 163 4.55 -22.76 -5.73
N PHE A 164 4.67 -21.49 -5.35
CA PHE A 164 3.79 -20.41 -5.78
C PHE A 164 4.57 -19.41 -6.63
N ASN A 165 3.92 -18.89 -7.66
CA ASN A 165 4.52 -17.85 -8.47
C ASN A 165 4.51 -16.49 -7.75
N LEU A 166 5.20 -15.52 -8.34
CA LEU A 166 5.41 -14.19 -7.75
C LEU A 166 4.10 -13.50 -7.35
N ALA A 167 3.11 -13.54 -8.24
CA ALA A 167 1.81 -12.90 -8.03
C ALA A 167 0.99 -13.62 -6.94
N ASP A 168 1.04 -14.95 -6.89
CA ASP A 168 0.35 -15.73 -5.86
C ASP A 168 0.95 -15.45 -4.47
N ARG A 169 2.29 -15.43 -4.32
CA ARG A 169 2.97 -15.08 -3.05
C ARG A 169 2.60 -13.69 -2.56
N ALA A 170 2.68 -12.71 -3.44
CA ALA A 170 2.31 -11.33 -3.17
C ALA A 170 0.82 -11.20 -2.78
N GLY A 171 -0.06 -11.93 -3.47
CA GLY A 171 -1.49 -11.96 -3.18
C GLY A 171 -1.83 -12.58 -1.83
N PHE A 172 -1.10 -13.61 -1.39
CA PHE A 172 -1.30 -14.20 -0.05
C PHE A 172 -0.95 -13.22 1.06
N ILE A 173 0.19 -12.55 0.96
CA ILE A 173 0.60 -11.53 1.93
C ILE A 173 -0.42 -10.37 1.93
N ASP A 174 -0.80 -9.88 0.76
CA ASP A 174 -1.76 -8.77 0.67
C ASP A 174 -3.12 -9.12 1.31
N ASP A 175 -3.67 -10.28 0.96
CA ASP A 175 -4.95 -10.73 1.50
C ASP A 175 -4.87 -10.99 3.00
N ALA A 176 -3.85 -11.71 3.50
CA ALA A 176 -3.75 -12.05 4.91
C ALA A 176 -3.68 -10.79 5.80
N PHE A 177 -2.86 -9.79 5.43
CA PHE A 177 -2.75 -8.57 6.20
C PHE A 177 -3.99 -7.66 6.08
N ALA A 178 -4.63 -7.61 4.91
CA ALA A 178 -5.90 -6.90 4.76
C ALA A 178 -7.03 -7.55 5.56
N LEU A 179 -7.10 -8.89 5.56
CA LEU A 179 -8.07 -9.67 6.33
C LEU A 179 -7.83 -9.53 7.83
N ALA A 180 -6.57 -9.54 8.28
CA ALA A 180 -6.22 -9.31 9.67
C ALA A 180 -6.63 -7.89 10.12
N ARG A 181 -6.36 -6.88 9.30
CA ARG A 181 -6.79 -5.50 9.56
C ARG A 181 -8.30 -5.34 9.62
N ALA A 182 -9.04 -6.15 8.86
CA ALA A 182 -10.51 -6.18 8.86
C ALA A 182 -11.12 -7.09 9.95
N GLY A 183 -10.30 -7.72 10.81
CA GLY A 183 -10.76 -8.66 11.83
C GLY A 183 -11.31 -9.99 11.29
N LEU A 184 -11.01 -10.33 10.03
CA LEU A 184 -11.43 -11.56 9.36
C LEU A 184 -10.39 -12.68 9.43
N LEU A 185 -9.19 -12.39 9.90
CA LEU A 185 -8.09 -13.33 10.14
C LEU A 185 -7.34 -12.90 11.41
N LYS A 186 -6.75 -13.84 12.16
CA LYS A 186 -5.92 -13.49 13.32
C LYS A 186 -4.60 -12.91 12.84
N TYR A 187 -4.10 -11.87 13.52
CA TYR A 187 -2.79 -11.28 13.19
C TYR A 187 -1.65 -12.29 13.24
N ALA A 188 -1.69 -13.25 14.17
CA ALA A 188 -0.71 -14.33 14.25
C ALA A 188 -0.65 -15.17 12.94
N ASP A 189 -1.80 -15.48 12.34
CA ASP A 189 -1.84 -16.27 11.09
C ASP A 189 -1.28 -15.45 9.91
N ALA A 190 -1.53 -14.13 9.87
CA ALA A 190 -0.96 -13.24 8.85
C ALA A 190 0.56 -13.04 9.03
N LEU A 191 1.03 -12.81 10.27
CA LEU A 191 2.44 -12.65 10.60
C LEU A 191 3.24 -13.93 10.37
N ASN A 192 2.64 -15.11 10.56
CA ASN A 192 3.29 -16.38 10.23
C ASN A 192 3.72 -16.47 8.75
N LEU A 193 2.98 -15.81 7.82
CA LEU A 193 3.35 -15.76 6.40
C LEU A 193 4.59 -14.90 6.13
N THR A 194 5.07 -14.07 7.07
CA THR A 194 6.30 -13.28 6.83
C THR A 194 7.57 -14.07 7.10
N ARG A 195 7.47 -15.22 7.78
CA ARG A 195 8.64 -16.03 8.19
C ARG A 195 9.52 -16.44 7.00
N TYR A 196 8.91 -16.77 5.86
CA TYR A 196 9.67 -17.19 4.67
C TYR A 196 10.43 -16.05 3.98
N LEU A 197 10.14 -14.78 4.30
CA LEU A 197 10.74 -13.63 3.61
C LEU A 197 12.27 -13.59 3.74
N GLN A 198 12.84 -14.23 4.76
CA GLN A 198 14.28 -14.42 4.88
C GLN A 198 14.91 -15.08 3.63
N ASN A 199 14.12 -15.88 2.90
CA ASN A 199 14.53 -16.60 1.70
C ASN A 199 13.93 -16.02 0.40
N GLU A 200 13.14 -14.95 0.48
CA GLU A 200 12.51 -14.33 -0.70
C GLU A 200 13.51 -13.40 -1.39
N THR A 201 13.56 -13.46 -2.72
CA THR A 201 14.50 -12.67 -3.53
C THR A 201 13.80 -11.88 -4.63
N GLU A 202 12.47 -11.96 -4.74
CA GLU A 202 11.72 -11.39 -5.86
C GLU A 202 11.04 -10.08 -5.50
N TYR A 203 10.99 -9.16 -6.47
CA TYR A 203 10.50 -7.79 -6.28
C TYR A 203 9.04 -7.73 -5.81
N ILE A 204 8.14 -8.43 -6.50
CA ILE A 204 6.69 -8.29 -6.29
C ILE A 204 6.26 -8.76 -4.88
N PRO A 205 6.71 -9.92 -4.37
CA PRO A 205 6.44 -10.33 -2.98
C PRO A 205 7.03 -9.37 -1.94
N TRP A 206 8.29 -8.93 -2.10
CA TRP A 206 8.92 -7.96 -1.20
C TRP A 206 8.16 -6.62 -1.17
N GLN A 207 7.76 -6.12 -2.33
CA GLN A 207 7.00 -4.88 -2.43
C GLN A 207 5.68 -4.96 -1.66
N ARG A 208 4.93 -6.07 -1.78
CA ARG A 208 3.69 -6.27 -1.01
C ARG A 208 3.95 -6.45 0.48
N ALA A 209 4.98 -7.21 0.85
CA ALA A 209 5.37 -7.41 2.25
C ALA A 209 5.68 -6.08 2.92
N VAL A 210 6.55 -5.26 2.32
CA VAL A 210 6.92 -3.94 2.84
C VAL A 210 5.68 -3.05 3.02
N VAL A 211 4.78 -2.99 2.03
CA VAL A 211 3.54 -2.20 2.15
C VAL A 211 2.65 -2.69 3.29
N ALA A 212 2.47 -4.00 3.42
CA ALA A 212 1.61 -4.59 4.44
C ALA A 212 2.14 -4.35 5.86
N VAL A 213 3.44 -4.57 6.08
CA VAL A 213 4.06 -4.45 7.41
C VAL A 213 4.32 -2.99 7.79
N SER A 214 4.52 -2.09 6.82
CA SER A 214 4.72 -0.66 7.08
C SER A 214 3.54 -0.03 7.81
N TYR A 215 2.31 -0.50 7.55
CA TYR A 215 1.15 -0.03 8.31
C TYR A 215 1.28 -0.36 9.80
N ILE A 216 1.66 -1.60 10.13
CA ILE A 216 1.87 -2.02 11.53
C ILE A 216 2.96 -1.17 12.17
N GLY A 217 4.10 -1.00 11.48
CA GLY A 217 5.20 -0.16 11.94
C GLY A 217 4.77 1.28 12.23
N GLN A 218 3.98 1.89 11.34
CA GLN A 218 3.44 3.24 11.53
C GLN A 218 2.49 3.34 12.73
N MET A 219 1.68 2.31 12.98
CA MET A 219 0.75 2.30 14.12
C MET A 219 1.48 2.22 15.45
N VAL A 220 2.63 1.53 15.50
CA VAL A 220 3.38 1.30 16.74
C VAL A 220 4.65 2.16 16.84
N GLU A 221 4.85 3.14 15.94
CA GLU A 221 6.07 3.98 15.87
C GLU A 221 6.39 4.69 17.20
N ASP A 222 5.36 5.23 17.87
CA ASP A 222 5.49 5.95 19.15
C ASP A 222 5.55 4.99 20.36
N ASP A 223 5.39 3.68 20.14
CA ASP A 223 5.44 2.64 21.17
C ASP A 223 6.88 2.21 21.45
N LYS A 224 7.46 2.80 22.50
CA LYS A 224 8.86 2.56 22.90
C LYS A 224 9.18 1.12 23.28
N ALA A 225 8.18 0.29 23.60
CA ALA A 225 8.38 -1.11 23.97
C ALA A 225 8.23 -2.05 22.77
N LEU A 226 7.26 -1.78 21.90
CA LEU A 226 6.91 -2.66 20.78
C LEU A 226 7.70 -2.35 19.50
N TYR A 227 7.93 -1.06 19.18
CA TYR A 227 8.60 -0.67 17.95
C TYR A 227 10.02 -1.25 17.79
N PRO A 228 10.87 -1.29 18.84
CA PRO A 228 12.18 -1.93 18.71
C PRO A 228 12.12 -3.43 18.42
N LYS A 229 11.11 -4.15 18.93
CA LYS A 229 10.88 -5.57 18.63
C LYS A 229 10.44 -5.75 17.18
N PHE A 230 9.54 -4.88 16.71
CA PHE A 230 9.13 -4.83 15.31
C PHE A 230 10.33 -4.61 14.37
N GLN A 231 11.17 -3.61 14.64
CA GLN A 231 12.37 -3.31 13.85
C GLN A 231 13.36 -4.48 13.85
N ARG A 232 13.61 -5.10 15.01
CA ARG A 232 14.50 -6.25 15.12
C ARG A 232 14.02 -7.45 14.30
N TYR A 233 12.74 -7.80 14.42
CA TYR A 233 12.18 -8.95 13.69
C TYR A 233 12.24 -8.73 12.18
N PHE A 234 11.65 -7.64 11.67
CA PHE A 234 11.62 -7.38 10.22
C PHE A 234 13.00 -7.01 9.66
N GLY A 235 13.86 -6.41 10.46
CA GLY A 235 15.28 -6.20 10.16
C GLY A 235 15.99 -7.52 9.90
N SER A 236 15.74 -8.55 10.71
CA SER A 236 16.35 -9.88 10.51
C SER A 236 15.88 -10.57 9.22
N LEU A 237 14.63 -10.37 8.81
CA LEU A 237 14.08 -10.91 7.57
C LEU A 237 14.66 -10.25 6.31
N VAL A 238 14.83 -8.92 6.32
CA VAL A 238 15.34 -8.18 5.14
C VAL A 238 16.86 -8.24 5.03
N LYS A 239 17.57 -8.50 6.12
CA LYS A 239 19.03 -8.45 6.16
C LYS A 239 19.72 -9.29 5.07
N PRO A 240 19.34 -10.56 4.81
CA PRO A 240 20.04 -11.39 3.82
C PRO A 240 20.01 -10.76 2.42
N ILE A 241 18.82 -10.41 1.93
CA ILE A 241 18.65 -9.83 0.59
C ILE A 241 19.25 -8.40 0.50
N ALA A 242 19.18 -7.62 1.57
CA ALA A 242 19.81 -6.30 1.62
C ALA A 242 21.35 -6.38 1.51
N SER A 243 21.93 -7.40 2.14
CA SER A 243 23.38 -7.65 2.12
C SER A 243 23.83 -8.15 0.73
N GLU A 244 23.00 -8.97 0.08
CA GLU A 244 23.25 -9.46 -1.28
C GLU A 244 23.23 -8.34 -2.33
N LEU A 245 22.22 -7.45 -2.29
CA LEU A 245 21.99 -6.48 -3.35
C LEU A 245 23.02 -5.34 -3.39
N LYS A 246 23.74 -5.06 -2.29
CA LYS A 246 24.74 -3.99 -2.14
C LYS A 246 24.24 -2.58 -2.53
N TRP A 247 25.06 -1.56 -2.27
CA TRP A 247 24.77 -0.16 -2.60
C TRP A 247 25.42 0.26 -3.93
N GLU A 248 25.07 -0.46 -5.00
CA GLU A 248 25.58 -0.23 -6.36
C GLU A 248 24.45 -0.16 -7.41
N ASN A 249 24.79 0.18 -8.65
CA ASN A 249 23.80 0.20 -9.74
C ASN A 249 23.48 -1.21 -10.23
N ASP A 250 22.27 -1.42 -10.76
CA ASP A 250 21.92 -2.61 -11.54
C ASP A 250 21.55 -2.20 -12.96
N GLU A 251 21.94 -3.01 -13.94
CA GLU A 251 21.44 -2.86 -15.30
C GLU A 251 20.02 -3.44 -15.44
N ASP A 252 19.65 -4.43 -14.60
CA ASP A 252 18.31 -5.00 -14.62
C ASP A 252 17.30 -4.09 -13.89
N HIS A 253 16.25 -3.72 -14.61
CA HIS A 253 15.23 -2.81 -14.09
C HIS A 253 14.50 -3.36 -12.85
N ILE A 254 14.16 -4.65 -12.84
CA ILE A 254 13.42 -5.26 -11.74
C ILE A 254 14.30 -5.44 -10.51
N LYS A 255 15.57 -5.82 -10.69
CA LYS A 255 16.56 -5.87 -9.60
C LYS A 255 16.83 -4.50 -9.01
N SER A 256 16.86 -3.45 -9.83
CA SER A 256 16.99 -2.07 -9.34
C SER A 256 15.79 -1.65 -8.47
N LEU A 257 14.55 -2.01 -8.89
CA LEU A 257 13.34 -1.78 -8.07
C LEU A 257 13.34 -2.59 -6.77
N LEU A 258 13.80 -3.84 -6.81
CA LEU A 258 13.98 -4.66 -5.61
C LEU A 258 15.01 -4.04 -4.67
N ARG A 259 16.20 -3.67 -5.16
CA ARG A 259 17.27 -3.05 -4.38
C ARG A 259 16.77 -1.81 -3.67
N THR A 260 16.12 -0.90 -4.39
CA THR A 260 15.62 0.33 -3.78
C THR A 260 14.58 0.05 -2.69
N THR A 261 13.67 -0.90 -2.91
CA THR A 261 12.64 -1.29 -1.94
C THR A 261 13.24 -1.94 -0.69
N VAL A 262 14.15 -2.90 -0.88
CA VAL A 262 14.81 -3.67 0.18
C VAL A 262 15.73 -2.79 1.02
N LEU A 263 16.55 -1.95 0.38
CA LEU A 263 17.46 -1.05 1.10
C LEU A 263 16.71 0.06 1.84
N GLU A 264 15.61 0.58 1.28
CA GLU A 264 14.73 1.50 2.00
C GLU A 264 14.16 0.85 3.25
N PHE A 265 13.64 -0.39 3.11
CA PHE A 265 13.07 -1.11 4.23
C PHE A 265 14.12 -1.43 5.30
N ALA A 266 15.31 -1.87 4.92
CA ALA A 266 16.43 -2.09 5.85
C ALA A 266 16.80 -0.82 6.63
N CYS A 267 16.86 0.35 5.96
CA CYS A 267 17.11 1.62 6.64
C CYS A 267 15.97 2.00 7.61
N ASN A 268 14.71 1.73 7.26
CA ASN A 268 13.56 1.95 8.16
C ASN A 268 13.57 1.00 9.37
N MET A 269 14.14 -0.20 9.23
CA MET A 269 14.33 -1.17 10.32
C MET A 269 15.59 -0.89 11.17
N ASP A 270 16.23 0.27 10.98
CA ASP A 270 17.44 0.69 11.71
C ASP A 270 18.64 -0.24 11.49
N ASP A 271 18.77 -0.85 10.30
CA ASP A 271 19.95 -1.66 9.96
C ASP A 271 21.23 -0.80 9.94
N PRO A 272 22.22 -1.07 10.80
CA PRO A 272 23.41 -0.21 10.93
C PRO A 272 24.27 -0.14 9.67
N GLU A 273 24.33 -1.22 8.90
CA GLU A 273 25.13 -1.29 7.67
C GLU A 273 24.47 -0.48 6.54
N ALA A 274 23.16 -0.64 6.34
CA ALA A 274 22.41 0.13 5.37
C ALA A 274 22.47 1.63 5.68
N LEU A 275 22.24 2.02 6.95
CA LEU A 275 22.35 3.42 7.38
C LEU A 275 23.79 3.96 7.29
N GLY A 276 24.79 3.12 7.60
CA GLY A 276 26.20 3.46 7.44
C GLY A 276 26.58 3.74 5.99
N ASN A 277 26.14 2.89 5.06
CA ASN A 277 26.34 3.07 3.63
C ASN A 277 25.63 4.33 3.11
N ALA A 278 24.38 4.57 3.53
CA ALA A 278 23.66 5.80 3.18
C ALA A 278 24.42 7.06 3.62
N SER A 279 24.91 7.09 4.86
CA SER A 279 25.69 8.21 5.39
C SER A 279 27.03 8.39 4.67
N LEU A 280 27.75 7.31 4.36
CA LEU A 280 29.02 7.37 3.64
C LEU A 280 28.83 7.94 2.22
N LEU A 281 27.85 7.42 1.48
CA LEU A 281 27.53 7.91 0.13
C LEU A 281 27.04 9.35 0.17
N PHE A 282 26.28 9.73 1.19
CA PHE A 282 25.80 11.10 1.38
C PHE A 282 26.97 12.06 1.60
N LYS A 283 27.90 11.71 2.50
CA LYS A 283 29.13 12.49 2.72
C LYS A 283 29.94 12.64 1.43
N ASN A 284 30.14 11.56 0.68
CA ASN A 284 30.82 11.60 -0.61
C ASN A 284 30.13 12.55 -1.60
N TRP A 285 28.80 12.50 -1.65
CA TRP A 285 28.01 13.41 -2.49
C TRP A 285 28.16 14.88 -2.10
N THR A 286 28.15 15.19 -0.80
CA THR A 286 28.37 16.57 -0.33
C THR A 286 29.77 17.10 -0.69
N SER A 287 30.76 16.21 -0.84
CA SER A 287 32.10 16.52 -1.34
C SER A 287 32.19 16.65 -2.87
N GLY A 288 31.08 16.49 -3.60
CA GLY A 288 31.01 16.66 -5.06
C GLY A 288 31.04 15.37 -5.88
N ILE A 289 31.05 14.19 -5.26
CA ILE A 289 31.01 12.91 -5.98
C ILE A 289 29.59 12.65 -6.50
N SER A 290 29.47 12.22 -7.76
CA SER A 290 28.17 11.87 -8.33
C SER A 290 27.62 10.59 -7.72
N LEU A 291 26.31 10.58 -7.45
CA LEU A 291 25.59 9.39 -6.99
C LEU A 291 24.94 8.64 -8.15
N ASP A 292 24.87 7.33 -7.99
CA ASP A 292 24.03 6.47 -8.82
C ASP A 292 22.56 6.92 -8.78
N VAL A 293 21.93 6.98 -9.95
CA VAL A 293 20.57 7.53 -10.12
C VAL A 293 19.51 6.78 -9.30
N ASN A 294 19.66 5.47 -9.14
CA ASN A 294 18.69 4.63 -8.44
C ASN A 294 18.83 4.76 -6.91
N LEU A 295 20.03 5.09 -6.43
CA LEU A 295 20.33 5.21 -5.00
C LEU A 295 20.13 6.63 -4.45
N ARG A 296 20.07 7.66 -5.30
CA ARG A 296 19.97 9.08 -4.89
C ARG A 296 18.92 9.35 -3.83
N LEU A 297 17.70 8.85 -4.03
CA LEU A 297 16.60 9.13 -3.07
C LEU A 297 16.90 8.55 -1.69
N LEU A 298 17.42 7.32 -1.63
CA LEU A 298 17.79 6.66 -0.36
C LEU A 298 18.93 7.40 0.32
N VAL A 299 19.97 7.74 -0.44
CA VAL A 299 21.13 8.48 0.08
C VAL A 299 20.72 9.87 0.58
N TYR A 300 19.88 10.61 -0.14
CA TYR A 300 19.42 11.92 0.30
C TYR A 300 18.55 11.84 1.56
N ARG A 301 17.64 10.86 1.64
CA ARG A 301 16.77 10.70 2.80
C ARG A 301 17.53 10.22 4.03
N PHE A 302 18.10 9.02 3.94
CA PHE A 302 18.73 8.37 5.10
C PHE A 302 20.07 9.01 5.47
N GLY A 303 20.82 9.53 4.48
CA GLY A 303 22.02 10.32 4.75
C GLY A 303 21.72 11.61 5.51
N MET A 304 20.73 12.40 5.06
CA MET A 304 20.30 13.61 5.76
C MET A 304 19.69 13.30 7.14
N GLN A 305 18.92 12.21 7.24
CA GLN A 305 18.30 11.78 8.50
C GLN A 305 19.34 11.37 9.55
N ASN A 306 20.39 10.66 9.15
CA ASN A 306 21.35 10.05 10.07
C ASN A 306 22.58 10.94 10.33
N SER A 307 23.00 11.74 9.35
CA SER A 307 24.24 12.53 9.41
C SER A 307 24.11 13.97 8.93
N GLY A 308 22.88 14.41 8.62
CA GLY A 308 22.62 15.77 8.13
C GLY A 308 22.80 16.82 9.21
N ASP A 309 23.58 17.84 8.90
CA ASP A 309 23.71 19.07 9.68
C ASP A 309 23.25 20.30 8.85
N GLU A 310 23.38 21.50 9.41
CA GLU A 310 22.99 22.72 8.70
C GLU A 310 23.82 22.96 7.43
N GLN A 311 25.10 22.58 7.42
CA GLN A 311 25.98 22.76 6.26
C GLN A 311 25.52 21.86 5.10
N ALA A 312 25.31 20.57 5.37
CA ALA A 312 24.82 19.59 4.39
C ALA A 312 23.41 19.95 3.90
N TRP A 313 22.55 20.44 4.79
CA TRP A 313 21.20 20.90 4.43
C TRP A 313 21.27 22.11 3.48
N ASN A 314 22.10 23.11 3.79
CA ASN A 314 22.30 24.29 2.94
C ASN A 314 22.87 23.91 1.57
N TYR A 315 23.82 22.97 1.55
CA TYR A 315 24.37 22.42 0.31
C TYR A 315 23.26 21.77 -0.55
N MET A 316 22.45 20.90 0.05
CA MET A 316 21.33 20.25 -0.65
C MET A 316 20.29 21.25 -1.15
N PHE A 317 19.99 22.29 -0.35
CA PHE A 317 19.05 23.34 -0.73
C PHE A 317 19.55 24.13 -1.95
N GLU A 318 20.86 24.42 -2.02
CA GLU A 318 21.44 25.08 -3.18
C GLU A 318 21.47 24.17 -4.42
N LYS A 319 21.75 22.87 -4.25
CA LYS A 319 21.59 21.88 -5.34
C LYS A 319 20.15 21.83 -5.85
N TYR A 320 19.16 21.89 -4.96
CA TYR A 320 17.75 21.97 -5.35
C TYR A 320 17.44 23.23 -6.16
N ARG A 321 17.95 24.40 -5.72
CA ARG A 321 17.74 25.68 -6.41
C ARG A 321 18.32 25.65 -7.82
N THR A 322 19.55 25.18 -7.95
CA THR A 322 20.33 25.19 -9.21
C THR A 322 20.03 24.03 -10.16
N ALA A 323 19.45 22.92 -9.67
CA ALA A 323 19.07 21.80 -10.52
C ALA A 323 18.10 22.22 -11.63
N THR A 324 18.28 21.66 -12.82
CA THR A 324 17.38 21.86 -13.97
C THR A 324 16.36 20.72 -14.10
N LEU A 325 16.74 19.50 -13.69
CA LEU A 325 15.91 18.31 -13.79
C LEU A 325 14.86 18.24 -12.67
N ALA A 326 13.58 18.23 -13.04
CA ALA A 326 12.47 18.17 -12.07
C ALA A 326 12.50 16.89 -11.20
N GLN A 327 12.82 15.74 -11.80
CA GLN A 327 12.93 14.47 -11.08
C GLN A 327 14.06 14.45 -10.04
N GLU A 328 15.08 15.29 -10.21
CA GLU A 328 16.16 15.45 -9.22
C GLU A 328 15.70 16.39 -8.10
N LYS A 329 15.04 17.51 -8.45
CA LYS A 329 14.47 18.44 -7.47
C LYS A 329 13.54 17.74 -6.49
N GLU A 330 12.67 16.85 -6.97
CA GLU A 330 11.75 16.10 -6.11
C GLU A 330 12.49 15.24 -5.07
N LYS A 331 13.56 14.54 -5.46
CA LYS A 331 14.38 13.74 -4.54
C LYS A 331 15.07 14.63 -3.50
N LEU A 332 15.59 15.79 -3.92
CA LEU A 332 16.25 16.75 -3.02
C LEU A 332 15.25 17.36 -2.03
N LEU A 333 14.02 17.68 -2.46
CA LEU A 333 12.97 18.14 -1.55
C LEU A 333 12.64 17.09 -0.47
N TYR A 334 12.63 15.81 -0.83
CA TYR A 334 12.45 14.74 0.15
C TYR A 334 13.65 14.67 1.11
N GLY A 335 14.88 14.68 0.58
CA GLY A 335 16.09 14.72 1.42
C GLY A 335 16.08 15.87 2.42
N LEU A 336 15.74 17.09 1.99
CA LEU A 336 15.62 18.27 2.86
C LEU A 336 14.59 18.10 3.98
N ALA A 337 13.51 17.37 3.71
CA ALA A 337 12.47 17.05 4.70
C ALA A 337 12.88 15.94 5.68
N SER A 338 13.91 15.14 5.36
CA SER A 338 14.37 14.02 6.19
C SER A 338 15.29 14.42 7.35
N VAL A 339 15.69 15.69 7.45
CA VAL A 339 16.59 16.17 8.53
C VAL A 339 15.96 16.04 9.92
N LYS A 340 16.71 15.53 10.89
CA LYS A 340 16.29 15.44 12.30
C LYS A 340 16.61 16.73 13.07
N ASN A 341 16.10 17.87 12.58
CA ASN A 341 16.33 19.18 13.20
C ASN A 341 15.12 20.10 13.04
N ILE A 342 14.49 20.47 14.17
CA ILE A 342 13.27 21.28 14.22
C ILE A 342 13.48 22.67 13.59
N THR A 343 14.64 23.31 13.83
CA THR A 343 14.96 24.64 13.28
C THR A 343 15.02 24.61 11.75
N LEU A 344 15.66 23.59 11.18
CA LEU A 344 15.77 23.43 9.72
C LEU A 344 14.43 23.08 9.07
N LEU A 345 13.63 22.22 9.70
CA LEU A 345 12.26 21.93 9.22
C LEU A 345 11.37 23.16 9.26
N ASN A 346 11.45 23.97 10.33
CA ASN A 346 10.71 25.23 10.41
C ASN A 346 11.16 26.23 9.34
N ARG A 347 12.47 26.33 9.07
CA ARG A 347 13.00 27.11 7.95
C ARG A 347 12.43 26.62 6.62
N PHE A 348 12.34 25.31 6.42
CA PHE A 348 11.78 24.74 5.20
C PHE A 348 10.29 25.05 5.02
N LEU A 349 9.50 24.96 6.09
CA LEU A 349 8.09 25.37 6.10
C LEU A 349 7.91 26.85 5.74
N ASN A 350 8.82 27.73 6.17
CA ASN A 350 8.77 29.14 5.80
C ASN A 350 9.09 29.39 4.32
N CYS A 351 9.93 28.56 3.70
CA CYS A 351 10.22 28.63 2.26
C CYS A 351 8.96 28.40 1.38
N ILE A 352 7.96 27.66 1.88
CA ILE A 352 6.70 27.36 1.15
C ILE A 352 5.94 28.64 0.76
N LYS A 353 6.03 29.69 1.58
CA LYS A 353 5.39 30.98 1.30
C LYS A 353 6.10 31.77 0.20
N ASN A 354 7.35 31.45 -0.10
CA ASN A 354 8.14 32.13 -1.12
C ASN A 354 8.11 31.36 -2.45
N THR A 355 7.38 31.88 -3.43
CA THR A 355 7.23 31.29 -4.76
C THR A 355 8.52 31.22 -5.57
N THR A 356 9.54 32.02 -5.24
CA THR A 356 10.85 31.96 -5.91
C THR A 356 11.72 30.83 -5.34
N LEU A 357 11.41 30.33 -4.14
CA LEU A 357 12.09 29.21 -3.51
C LEU A 357 11.35 27.90 -3.78
N ILE A 358 10.04 27.87 -3.53
CA ILE A 358 9.20 26.69 -3.72
C ILE A 358 8.10 27.02 -4.72
N ARG A 359 8.07 26.30 -5.84
CA ARG A 359 7.06 26.47 -6.89
C ARG A 359 5.67 26.09 -6.36
N SER A 360 4.62 26.74 -6.85
CA SER A 360 3.24 26.47 -6.40
C SER A 360 2.83 25.00 -6.52
N GLN A 361 3.26 24.30 -7.57
CA GLN A 361 2.97 22.87 -7.74
C GLN A 361 3.64 21.96 -6.71
N ASP A 362 4.74 22.40 -6.08
CA ASP A 362 5.56 21.57 -5.19
C ASP A 362 5.17 21.74 -3.71
N VAL A 363 4.37 22.77 -3.37
CA VAL A 363 3.99 23.11 -1.99
C VAL A 363 3.39 21.92 -1.24
N PHE A 364 2.42 21.24 -1.84
CA PHE A 364 1.74 20.11 -1.19
C PHE A 364 2.64 18.87 -1.09
N THR A 365 3.60 18.72 -2.01
CA THR A 365 4.61 17.66 -1.96
C THR A 365 5.58 17.89 -0.80
N VAL A 366 6.05 19.13 -0.61
CA VAL A 366 6.92 19.49 0.53
C VAL A 366 6.21 19.26 1.86
N LEU A 367 4.96 19.72 2.01
CA LEU A 367 4.18 19.49 3.24
C LEU A 367 4.01 17.99 3.53
N ARG A 368 3.77 17.19 2.49
CA ARG A 368 3.67 15.73 2.62
C ARG A 368 4.99 15.10 3.06
N TYR A 369 6.12 15.48 2.46
CA TYR A 369 7.42 14.93 2.87
C TYR A 369 7.80 15.32 4.29
N ILE A 370 7.52 16.56 4.70
CA ILE A 370 7.74 16.98 6.10
C ILE A 370 6.84 16.15 7.03
N SER A 371 5.60 15.83 6.65
CA SER A 371 4.72 14.99 7.49
C SER A 371 5.22 13.56 7.70
N PHE A 372 6.15 13.07 6.88
CA PHE A 372 6.78 11.76 7.05
C PHE A 372 7.97 11.77 8.03
N ASN A 373 8.45 12.96 8.42
CA ASN A 373 9.50 13.10 9.41
C ASN A 373 8.92 12.95 10.82
N SER A 374 9.62 12.28 11.74
CA SER A 374 9.13 12.07 13.12
C SER A 374 8.83 13.37 13.87
N TYR A 375 9.63 14.43 13.67
CA TYR A 375 9.30 15.78 14.15
C TYR A 375 8.26 16.47 13.25
N GLY A 376 8.42 16.30 11.94
CA GLY A 376 7.63 16.98 10.93
C GLY A 376 6.15 16.56 10.84
N LYS A 377 5.78 15.37 11.32
CA LYS A 377 4.39 14.89 11.45
C LYS A 377 3.50 15.93 12.13
N THR A 378 3.89 16.37 13.34
CA THR A 378 3.17 17.41 14.09
C THR A 378 3.37 18.79 13.48
N MET A 379 4.60 19.13 13.05
CA MET A 379 4.89 20.46 12.51
C MET A 379 4.12 20.78 11.22
N ALA A 380 4.00 19.82 10.29
CA ALA A 380 3.26 19.99 9.05
C ALA A 380 1.76 20.17 9.32
N TRP A 381 1.19 19.37 10.23
CA TRP A 381 -0.20 19.51 10.66
C TRP A 381 -0.48 20.88 11.26
N ASP A 382 0.34 21.30 12.22
CA ASP A 382 0.19 22.60 12.88
C ASP A 382 0.35 23.76 11.90
N TRP A 383 1.35 23.70 11.02
CA TRP A 383 1.55 24.71 10.00
C TRP A 383 0.34 24.84 9.07
N VAL A 384 -0.25 23.72 8.63
CA VAL A 384 -1.45 23.74 7.78
C VAL A 384 -2.63 24.36 8.51
N ARG A 385 -2.86 24.01 9.79
CA ARG A 385 -3.94 24.61 10.59
C ARG A 385 -3.76 26.12 10.79
N LEU A 386 -2.54 26.55 11.10
CA LEU A 386 -2.18 27.97 11.31
C LEU A 386 -2.23 28.80 10.02
N ASN A 387 -2.03 28.17 8.86
CA ASN A 387 -1.93 28.86 7.56
C ASN A 387 -3.08 28.47 6.60
N TRP A 388 -4.18 27.91 7.12
CA TRP A 388 -5.27 27.40 6.28
C TRP A 388 -5.89 28.48 5.41
N GLU A 389 -6.20 29.65 5.97
CA GLU A 389 -6.77 30.78 5.21
C GLU A 389 -5.81 31.26 4.10
N TYR A 390 -4.51 31.26 4.36
CA TYR A 390 -3.50 31.57 3.35
C TYR A 390 -3.52 30.54 2.20
N LEU A 391 -3.60 29.25 2.53
CA LEU A 391 -3.68 28.18 1.52
C LEU A 391 -4.97 28.30 0.69
N VAL A 392 -6.12 28.54 1.34
CA VAL A 392 -7.41 28.74 0.67
C VAL A 392 -7.37 29.96 -0.24
N LYS A 393 -6.81 31.08 0.22
CA LYS A 393 -6.65 32.29 -0.60
C LYS A 393 -5.75 32.06 -1.82
N ARG A 394 -4.68 31.27 -1.66
CA ARG A 394 -3.70 31.00 -2.72
C ARG A 394 -4.19 30.00 -3.77
N TYR A 395 -4.93 28.96 -3.37
CA TYR A 395 -5.30 27.84 -4.25
C TYR A 395 -6.80 27.70 -4.51
N THR A 396 -7.65 28.33 -3.70
CA THR A 396 -9.11 28.13 -3.66
C THR A 396 -9.52 26.75 -3.16
N LEU A 397 -10.75 26.65 -2.62
CA LEU A 397 -11.31 25.37 -2.16
C LEU A 397 -11.62 24.38 -3.30
N ASN A 398 -11.58 24.83 -4.56
CA ASN A 398 -11.76 23.94 -5.72
C ASN A 398 -10.46 23.22 -6.13
N ASP A 399 -9.31 23.60 -5.55
CA ASP A 399 -8.05 22.91 -5.84
C ASP A 399 -8.02 21.52 -5.20
N ARG A 400 -7.82 20.50 -6.05
CA ARG A 400 -7.82 19.09 -5.62
C ARG A 400 -6.63 18.73 -4.74
N ASN A 401 -5.49 19.39 -4.88
CA ASN A 401 -4.31 19.09 -4.05
C ASN A 401 -4.48 19.66 -2.64
N LEU A 402 -5.05 20.87 -2.52
CA LEU A 402 -5.45 21.43 -1.23
C LEU A 402 -6.49 20.54 -0.56
N GLY A 403 -7.54 20.13 -1.29
CA GLY A 403 -8.58 19.25 -0.76
C GLY A 403 -8.04 17.92 -0.21
N ARG A 404 -7.04 17.34 -0.89
CA ARG A 404 -6.40 16.06 -0.51
C ARG A 404 -5.27 16.20 0.52
N LEU A 405 -4.87 17.43 0.87
CA LEU A 405 -3.73 17.67 1.74
C LEU A 405 -3.93 17.03 3.11
N ILE A 406 -5.11 17.22 3.72
CA ILE A 406 -5.39 16.75 5.07
C ILE A 406 -5.23 15.22 5.18
N SER A 407 -5.89 14.46 4.30
CA SER A 407 -5.79 13.00 4.30
C SER A 407 -4.36 12.50 4.04
N ARG A 408 -3.52 13.27 3.36
CA ARG A 408 -2.12 12.92 3.09
C ARG A 408 -1.18 13.13 4.27
N ILE A 409 -1.42 14.15 5.09
CA ILE A 409 -0.56 14.49 6.23
C ILE A 409 -1.04 13.90 7.55
N SER A 410 -2.30 13.48 7.64
CA SER A 410 -2.89 12.88 8.85
C SER A 410 -3.01 11.35 8.78
N GLY A 411 -2.51 10.71 7.71
CA GLY A 411 -2.75 9.28 7.46
C GLY A 411 -2.22 8.32 8.53
N THR A 412 -1.23 8.76 9.32
CA THR A 412 -0.63 8.00 10.43
C THR A 412 -1.21 8.37 11.80
N PHE A 413 -2.21 9.26 11.86
CA PHE A 413 -2.84 9.63 13.13
C PHE A 413 -3.65 8.45 13.67
N ASN A 414 -3.48 8.17 14.96
CA ASN A 414 -3.94 6.95 15.62
C ASN A 414 -4.31 7.18 17.10
N THR A 415 -4.52 8.43 17.53
CA THR A 415 -4.92 8.78 18.90
C THR A 415 -6.20 9.59 18.94
N GLU A 416 -6.96 9.47 20.04
CA GLU A 416 -8.19 10.26 20.28
C GLU A 416 -7.92 11.77 20.28
N LEU A 417 -6.75 12.20 20.77
CA LEU A 417 -6.34 13.61 20.75
C LEU A 417 -6.20 14.13 19.32
N GLN A 418 -5.55 13.37 18.43
CA GLN A 418 -5.42 13.75 17.02
C GLN A 418 -6.77 13.79 16.31
N LEU A 419 -7.64 12.81 16.59
CA LEU A 419 -9.00 12.80 16.05
C LEU A 419 -9.78 14.05 16.46
N TRP A 420 -9.76 14.38 17.75
CA TRP A 420 -10.40 15.60 18.27
C TRP A 420 -9.83 16.88 17.62
N GLN A 421 -8.51 16.96 17.42
CA GLN A 421 -7.88 18.09 16.72
C GLN A 421 -8.36 18.23 15.27
N MET A 422 -8.57 17.11 14.57
CA MET A 422 -9.09 17.10 13.20
C MET A 422 -10.55 17.58 13.17
N GLU A 423 -11.39 17.04 14.06
CA GLU A 423 -12.81 17.42 14.17
C GLU A 423 -12.95 18.92 14.47
N ASN A 424 -12.22 19.44 15.46
CA ASN A 424 -12.23 20.87 15.79
C ASN A 424 -11.74 21.76 14.63
N PHE A 425 -10.72 21.31 13.89
CA PHE A 425 -10.24 22.04 12.71
C PHE A 425 -11.29 22.08 11.59
N PHE A 426 -12.03 20.99 11.38
CA PHE A 426 -13.09 20.95 10.38
C PHE A 426 -14.33 21.74 10.79
N GLU A 427 -14.68 21.76 12.07
CA GLU A 427 -15.74 22.63 12.61
C GLU A 427 -15.41 24.11 12.43
N ARG A 428 -14.14 24.48 12.64
CA ARG A 428 -13.66 25.86 12.44
C ARG A 428 -13.71 26.29 10.96
N TYR A 429 -13.43 25.38 10.03
CA TYR A 429 -13.43 25.66 8.59
C TYR A 429 -14.36 24.69 7.84
N PRO A 430 -15.70 24.83 7.99
CA PRO A 430 -16.65 23.81 7.54
C PRO A 430 -16.75 23.69 6.02
N ASP A 431 -16.52 24.79 5.28
CA ASP A 431 -16.48 24.74 3.82
C ASP A 431 -15.21 24.02 3.34
N ALA A 432 -15.42 22.81 2.82
CA ALA A 432 -14.35 21.90 2.43
C ALA A 432 -14.08 21.88 0.92
N GLY A 433 -14.97 22.42 0.09
CA GLY A 433 -14.92 22.32 -1.39
C GLY A 433 -14.49 20.93 -1.89
N ALA A 434 -13.45 20.89 -2.72
CA ALA A 434 -12.87 19.65 -3.27
C ALA A 434 -12.29 18.69 -2.21
N GLY A 435 -12.16 19.12 -0.95
CA GLY A 435 -11.66 18.34 0.18
C GLY A 435 -12.72 17.60 0.98
N GLU A 436 -14.02 17.76 0.71
CA GLU A 436 -15.09 17.16 1.53
C GLU A 436 -14.93 15.64 1.69
N ALA A 437 -14.74 14.92 0.58
CA ALA A 437 -14.52 13.48 0.59
C ALA A 437 -13.23 13.09 1.33
N SER A 438 -12.14 13.85 1.12
CA SER A 438 -10.85 13.60 1.76
C SER A 438 -10.89 13.82 3.27
N ARG A 439 -11.69 14.79 3.77
CA ARG A 439 -11.89 14.98 5.22
C ARG A 439 -12.64 13.81 5.85
N LYS A 440 -13.70 13.32 5.20
CA LYS A 440 -14.44 12.12 5.65
C LYS A 440 -13.51 10.90 5.73
N GLN A 441 -12.75 10.66 4.67
CA GLN A 441 -11.76 9.58 4.61
C GLN A 441 -10.67 9.70 5.69
N ALA A 442 -10.21 10.93 5.97
CA ALA A 442 -9.20 11.17 7.00
C ALA A 442 -9.74 10.81 8.40
N LEU A 443 -10.97 11.24 8.74
CA LEU A 443 -11.61 10.88 10.00
C LEU A 443 -11.83 9.37 10.12
N GLU A 444 -12.35 8.73 9.07
CA GLU A 444 -12.55 7.27 9.02
C GLU A 444 -11.23 6.52 9.22
N THR A 445 -10.15 6.97 8.55
CA THR A 445 -8.82 6.36 8.69
C THR A 445 -8.30 6.51 10.11
N THR A 446 -8.38 7.70 10.72
CA THR A 446 -7.92 7.92 12.09
C THR A 446 -8.74 7.11 13.11
N LYS A 447 -10.07 7.04 12.95
CA LYS A 447 -10.94 6.18 13.78
C LYS A 447 -10.58 4.71 13.66
N SER A 448 -10.34 4.24 12.43
CA SER A 448 -9.91 2.86 12.16
C SER A 448 -8.54 2.57 12.78
N ASN A 449 -7.59 3.51 12.72
CA ASN A 449 -6.26 3.36 13.32
C ASN A 449 -6.32 3.28 14.87
N ILE A 450 -7.14 4.12 15.51
CA ILE A 450 -7.38 4.09 16.96
C ILE A 450 -7.96 2.72 17.37
N GLU A 451 -9.00 2.28 16.67
CA GLU A 451 -9.62 0.99 16.97
C GLU A 451 -8.66 -0.18 16.72
N TRP A 452 -7.86 -0.10 15.66
CA TRP A 452 -6.84 -1.11 15.35
C TRP A 452 -5.85 -1.27 16.49
N LEU A 453 -5.34 -0.16 17.05
CA LEU A 453 -4.43 -0.20 18.20
C LEU A 453 -5.10 -0.84 19.42
N LYS A 454 -6.35 -0.47 19.70
CA LYS A 454 -7.10 -1.03 20.82
C LYS A 454 -7.33 -2.53 20.69
N GLN A 455 -7.56 -3.03 19.49
CA GLN A 455 -7.90 -4.43 19.25
C GLN A 455 -6.68 -5.34 19.07
N TYR A 456 -5.64 -4.87 18.37
CA TYR A 456 -4.62 -5.77 17.81
C TYR A 456 -3.20 -5.50 18.27
N ARG A 457 -2.96 -4.40 19.00
CA ARG A 457 -1.61 -4.08 19.51
C ARG A 457 -1.03 -5.23 20.32
N ASP A 458 -1.80 -5.79 21.24
CA ASP A 458 -1.31 -6.83 22.16
C ASP A 458 -1.14 -8.19 21.47
N ASP A 459 -1.96 -8.50 20.46
CA ASP A 459 -1.79 -9.68 19.61
C ASP A 459 -0.45 -9.62 18.85
N VAL A 460 -0.15 -8.46 18.25
CA VAL A 460 1.11 -8.22 17.54
C VAL A 460 2.30 -8.28 18.51
N ALA A 461 2.18 -7.67 19.69
CA ALA A 461 3.22 -7.72 20.72
C ALA A 461 3.53 -9.14 21.19
N THR A 462 2.49 -9.92 21.49
CA THR A 462 2.62 -11.32 21.93
C THR A 462 3.29 -12.16 20.85
N TRP A 463 2.90 -11.98 19.58
CA TRP A 463 3.49 -12.73 18.48
C TRP A 463 4.97 -12.38 18.26
N LEU A 464 5.34 -11.09 18.32
CA LEU A 464 6.73 -10.65 18.19
C LEU A 464 7.60 -11.18 19.35
N GLU A 465 7.07 -11.18 20.59
CA GLU A 465 7.77 -11.73 21.75
C GLU A 465 8.07 -13.23 21.61
N ASN A 466 7.11 -14.00 21.13
CA ASN A 466 7.30 -15.44 20.90
C ASN A 466 8.25 -15.72 19.74
N SER A 467 8.30 -14.83 18.74
CA SER A 467 9.20 -14.95 17.59
C SER A 467 10.66 -14.62 17.92
N GLU A 468 10.90 -13.89 19.02
CA GLU A 468 12.24 -13.59 19.54
C GLU A 468 12.82 -14.71 20.41
N GLN A 469 12.00 -15.64 20.89
CA GLN A 469 12.50 -16.79 21.64
C GLN A 469 13.01 -17.86 20.66
N PRO A 470 14.33 -18.19 20.68
CA PRO A 470 14.85 -19.26 19.84
C PRO A 470 14.42 -20.59 20.44
N ASN A 471 13.29 -21.15 20.03
CA ASN A 471 12.78 -22.46 20.46
C ASN A 471 11.67 -22.89 19.47
N PHE A 472 11.74 -23.96 18.67
CA PHE A 472 12.57 -25.17 18.65
C PHE A 472 12.86 -25.56 17.19
N VAL A 473 14.01 -26.20 16.99
CA VAL A 473 14.45 -26.91 15.78
C VAL A 473 13.38 -27.88 15.28
#